data_AF-J2H9Q8-F1
#
_entry.id   AF-J2H9Q8-F1
#
_cell.length_a   1.000
_cell.length_b   1.000
_cell.length_c   1.000
_cell.angle_alpha   90.00
_cell.angle_beta   90.00
_cell.angle_gamma   90.00
#
_symmetry.space_group_name_H-M   'P 1'
#
loop_
_entity.id
_entity.type
_entity.pdbx_description
1 polymer ?
#
loop_
_entity_poly.entity_id
_entity_poly.type
_entity_poly.pdbx_seq_one_letter_code
_entity_poly.pdbx_strand_id
1 'polypeptide(L)'
;MRFALIVVAVFAGVLLASFVALQPRPTAATASAPAVAAPTAEQVAAKAEAEEVARKAAAEKEKAASEEAQVYADAKDALESVRNTLADPESALFKNVWAVRGQIADAPPTTFACGTVNAKNGFGGYVGYMPFVAVGSTVLTPQDGIFERVFRQVCLDGKKLFPVEV
;
A
#
# COMPACT_ATOMS: atom_id res chain seq x y z
N MET A 1 21.60 0.01 -42.44
CA MET A 1 21.54 -1.46 -42.59
C MET A 1 20.08 -1.85 -42.38
N ARG A 2 19.27 -1.96 -43.45
CA ARG A 2 19.03 -3.16 -44.28
C ARG A 2 18.08 -4.17 -43.61
N PHE A 3 16.84 -4.18 -44.15
CA PHE A 3 15.86 -5.27 -44.34
C PHE A 3 15.26 -5.97 -43.10
N ALA A 4 14.03 -6.48 -43.07
CA ALA A 4 12.79 -6.31 -43.82
C ALA A 4 11.76 -7.33 -43.25
N LEU A 5 10.48 -7.09 -43.50
CA LEU A 5 9.42 -8.07 -43.82
C LEU A 5 8.87 -9.03 -42.73
N ILE A 6 7.72 -8.61 -42.18
CA ILE A 6 6.38 -9.26 -42.20
C ILE A 6 6.34 -10.71 -42.74
N VAL A 7 5.80 -11.64 -41.93
CA VAL A 7 4.93 -12.72 -42.43
C VAL A 7 3.76 -12.94 -41.45
N VAL A 8 2.58 -12.56 -41.90
CA VAL A 8 1.26 -12.96 -41.37
C VAL A 8 0.99 -14.38 -41.85
N ALA A 9 0.63 -15.30 -40.95
CA ALA A 9 0.16 -16.63 -41.31
C ALA A 9 -1.30 -16.82 -40.87
N VAL A 10 -2.20 -16.57 -41.83
CA VAL A 10 -3.60 -17.02 -41.84
C VAL A 10 -3.59 -18.49 -42.26
N PHE A 11 -4.11 -19.39 -41.44
CA PHE A 11 -4.44 -20.75 -41.87
C PHE A 11 -5.96 -20.95 -41.78
N ALA A 12 -6.61 -20.65 -42.90
CA ALA A 12 -7.89 -21.24 -43.27
C ALA A 12 -7.60 -22.58 -43.98
N GLY A 13 -8.27 -23.65 -43.58
CA GLY A 13 -8.05 -24.97 -44.17
C GLY A 13 -9.06 -26.00 -43.68
N VAL A 14 -10.33 -25.80 -44.01
CA VAL A 14 -11.35 -26.85 -43.98
C VAL A 14 -11.11 -27.74 -45.20
N LEU A 15 -10.84 -29.03 -44.97
CA LEU A 15 -10.98 -30.07 -45.99
C LEU A 15 -11.81 -31.23 -45.41
N LEU A 16 -13.01 -31.35 -45.99
CA LEU A 16 -13.94 -32.45 -45.85
C LEU A 16 -13.32 -33.75 -46.38
N ALA A 17 -13.40 -34.81 -45.59
CA ALA A 17 -13.43 -36.17 -46.09
C ALA A 17 -14.52 -36.96 -45.35
N SER A 18 -15.58 -37.21 -46.11
CA SER A 18 -16.75 -37.98 -45.75
C SER A 18 -16.38 -39.42 -45.39
N PHE A 19 -16.65 -39.82 -44.15
CA PHE A 19 -16.86 -41.22 -43.80
C PHE A 19 -18.26 -41.37 -43.22
N VAL A 20 -19.20 -41.63 -44.12
CA VAL A 20 -20.49 -42.25 -43.81
C VAL A 20 -20.19 -43.68 -43.40
N ALA A 21 -20.03 -43.92 -42.11
CA ALA A 21 -20.14 -45.24 -41.53
C ALA A 21 -21.52 -45.34 -40.88
N LEU A 22 -22.42 -46.09 -41.52
CA LEU A 22 -23.62 -46.63 -40.90
C LEU A 22 -23.23 -47.27 -39.57
N GLN A 23 -23.62 -46.67 -38.44
CA GLN A 23 -23.73 -47.40 -37.19
C GLN A 23 -25.22 -47.63 -36.87
N PRO A 24 -25.61 -48.88 -36.59
CA PRO A 24 -26.97 -49.21 -36.22
C PRO A 24 -27.32 -48.56 -34.88
N ARG A 25 -28.58 -48.18 -34.75
CA ARG A 25 -29.21 -47.65 -33.53
C ARG A 25 -29.38 -48.80 -32.53
N PRO A 26 -28.66 -48.87 -31.39
CA PRO A 26 -29.14 -49.62 -30.25
C PRO A 26 -30.09 -48.73 -29.45
N THR A 27 -31.28 -49.29 -29.26
CA THR A 27 -32.33 -48.89 -28.34
C THR A 27 -31.79 -48.46 -26.97
N ALA A 28 -32.37 -47.38 -26.46
CA ALA A 28 -32.58 -47.05 -25.04
C ALA A 28 -31.88 -48.00 -24.04
N ALA A 29 -30.74 -47.57 -23.52
CA ALA A 29 -30.22 -48.01 -22.23
C ALA A 29 -29.83 -46.76 -21.44
N THR A 30 -30.76 -46.37 -20.57
CA THR A 30 -30.57 -45.73 -19.27
C THR A 30 -29.29 -44.89 -19.11
N ALA A 31 -29.47 -43.58 -19.15
CA ALA A 31 -28.52 -42.64 -18.56
C ALA A 31 -28.40 -42.94 -17.05
N SER A 32 -27.35 -43.64 -16.64
CA SER A 32 -26.89 -43.58 -15.26
C SER A 32 -26.23 -42.21 -15.08
N ALA A 33 -26.97 -41.27 -14.48
CA ALA A 33 -26.38 -40.07 -13.93
C ALA A 33 -25.21 -40.47 -13.01
N PRO A 34 -24.06 -39.79 -13.05
CA PRO A 34 -23.08 -39.97 -12.00
C PRO A 34 -23.77 -39.55 -10.70
N ALA A 35 -23.86 -40.47 -9.74
CA ALA A 35 -24.24 -40.12 -8.38
C ALA A 35 -23.22 -39.06 -7.91
N VAL A 36 -23.67 -37.82 -7.79
CA VAL A 36 -22.88 -36.75 -7.20
C VAL A 36 -22.70 -37.14 -5.75
N ALA A 37 -21.54 -37.72 -5.44
CA ALA A 37 -21.17 -38.07 -4.08
C ALA A 37 -21.26 -36.80 -3.23
N ALA A 38 -22.10 -36.83 -2.18
CA ALA A 38 -22.15 -35.76 -1.20
C ALA A 38 -20.74 -35.56 -0.60
N PRO A 39 -20.29 -34.32 -0.36
CA PRO A 39 -18.99 -34.08 0.23
C PRO A 39 -18.89 -34.80 1.58
N THR A 40 -17.76 -35.48 1.81
CA THR A 40 -17.52 -36.16 3.08
C THR A 40 -17.43 -35.13 4.21
N ALA A 41 -17.74 -35.53 5.45
CA ALA A 41 -17.68 -34.63 6.61
C ALA A 41 -16.30 -33.94 6.76
N GLU A 42 -15.24 -34.62 6.34
CA GLU A 42 -13.87 -34.11 6.30
C GLU A 42 -13.67 -33.01 5.24
N GLN A 43 -14.30 -33.14 4.06
CA GLN A 43 -14.28 -32.10 3.03
C GLN A 43 -15.10 -30.86 3.43
N VAL A 44 -16.15 -31.05 4.23
CA VAL A 44 -16.95 -29.94 4.77
C VAL A 44 -16.14 -29.18 5.84
N ALA A 45 -15.43 -29.89 6.73
CA ALA A 45 -14.55 -29.28 7.74
C ALA A 45 -13.39 -28.52 7.09
N ALA A 46 -12.68 -29.13 6.15
CA ALA A 46 -11.56 -28.49 5.45
C ALA A 46 -11.98 -27.23 4.66
N LYS A 47 -13.19 -27.24 4.08
CA LYS A 47 -13.73 -26.07 3.39
C LYS A 47 -14.08 -24.93 4.36
N ALA A 48 -14.66 -25.25 5.51
CA ALA A 48 -15.01 -24.25 6.53
C ALA A 48 -13.77 -23.58 7.13
N GLU A 49 -12.72 -24.35 7.40
CA GLU A 49 -11.44 -23.83 7.88
C GLU A 49 -10.75 -22.92 6.84
N ALA A 50 -10.75 -23.31 5.57
CA ALA A 50 -10.18 -22.50 4.49
C ALA A 50 -10.93 -21.16 4.30
N GLU A 51 -12.26 -21.17 4.43
CA GLU A 51 -13.09 -19.95 4.35
C GLU A 51 -12.86 -19.03 5.55
N GLU A 52 -12.72 -19.57 6.76
CA GLU A 52 -12.39 -18.78 7.96
C GLU A 52 -11.00 -18.14 7.85
N VAL A 53 -10.00 -18.88 7.36
CA VAL A 53 -8.65 -18.37 7.12
C VAL A 53 -8.68 -17.26 6.07
N ALA A 54 -9.42 -17.42 4.98
CA ALA A 54 -9.58 -16.38 3.96
C ALA A 54 -10.25 -15.12 4.52
N ARG A 55 -11.28 -15.26 5.37
CA ARG A 55 -11.96 -14.14 6.02
C ARG A 55 -11.04 -13.39 6.99
N LYS A 56 -10.24 -14.11 7.78
CA LYS A 56 -9.24 -13.49 8.69
C LYS A 56 -8.19 -12.72 7.90
N ALA A 57 -7.64 -13.31 6.85
CA ALA A 57 -6.66 -12.65 5.99
C ALA A 57 -7.23 -11.40 5.29
N ALA A 58 -8.50 -11.43 4.87
CA ALA A 58 -9.17 -10.25 4.30
C ALA A 58 -9.35 -9.13 5.33
N ALA A 59 -9.81 -9.48 6.54
CA ALA A 59 -9.98 -8.50 7.62
C ALA A 59 -8.64 -7.89 8.08
N GLU A 60 -7.56 -8.67 8.11
CA GLU A 60 -6.22 -8.18 8.44
C GLU A 60 -5.69 -7.23 7.36
N LYS A 61 -5.92 -7.54 6.08
CA LYS A 61 -5.56 -6.64 4.97
C LYS A 61 -6.32 -5.31 5.04
N GLU A 62 -7.61 -5.36 5.33
CA GLU A 62 -8.43 -4.16 5.50
C GLU A 62 -7.94 -3.31 6.68
N LYS A 63 -7.62 -3.95 7.81
CA LYS A 63 -7.05 -3.26 8.98
C LYS A 63 -5.68 -2.65 8.70
N ALA A 64 -4.80 -3.36 7.99
CA ALA A 64 -3.50 -2.82 7.60
C ALA A 64 -3.67 -1.61 6.67
N ALA A 65 -4.60 -1.66 5.72
CA ALA A 65 -4.89 -0.55 4.83
C ALA A 65 -5.47 0.67 5.58
N SER A 66 -6.38 0.45 6.54
CA SER A 66 -6.94 1.56 7.34
C SER A 66 -5.91 2.15 8.30
N GLU A 67 -5.04 1.32 8.88
CA GLU A 67 -3.93 1.79 9.72
C GLU A 67 -2.93 2.62 8.90
N GLU A 68 -2.57 2.18 7.69
CA GLU A 68 -1.69 2.95 6.80
C GLU A 68 -2.32 4.30 6.40
N ALA A 69 -3.61 4.31 6.08
CA ALA A 69 -4.35 5.54 5.78
C ALA A 69 -4.36 6.51 6.99
N GLN A 70 -4.55 5.98 8.20
CA GLN A 70 -4.51 6.78 9.42
C GLN A 70 -3.12 7.35 9.67
N VAL A 71 -2.06 6.54 9.52
CA VAL A 71 -0.67 7.01 9.63
C VAL A 71 -0.38 8.14 8.64
N TYR A 72 -0.90 8.04 7.42
CA TYR A 72 -0.73 9.10 6.42
C TYR A 72 -1.42 10.39 6.84
N ALA A 73 -2.66 10.29 7.33
CA ALA A 73 -3.41 11.42 7.85
C ALA A 73 -2.69 12.10 9.03
N ASP A 74 -2.25 11.31 10.02
CA ASP A 74 -1.53 11.81 11.20
C ASP A 74 -0.25 12.57 10.79
N ALA A 75 0.48 12.05 9.79
CA ALA A 75 1.68 12.70 9.29
C ALA A 75 1.36 14.01 8.55
N LYS A 76 0.26 14.07 7.78
CA LYS A 76 -0.19 15.32 7.12
C LYS A 76 -0.62 16.37 8.14
N ASP A 77 -1.36 15.99 9.18
CA ASP A 77 -1.79 16.89 10.25
C ASP A 77 -0.58 17.46 11.01
N ALA A 78 0.45 16.64 11.24
CA ALA A 78 1.71 17.10 11.82
C ALA A 78 2.42 18.14 10.94
N LEU A 79 2.34 18.03 9.60
CA LEU A 79 2.91 19.04 8.70
C LEU A 79 2.16 20.37 8.76
N GLU A 80 0.84 20.37 8.95
CA GLU A 80 0.09 21.61 9.20
C GLU A 80 0.60 22.31 10.46
N SER A 81 0.89 21.54 11.50
CA SER A 81 1.49 22.07 12.72
C SER A 81 2.87 22.67 12.45
N VAL A 82 3.69 22.05 11.60
CA VAL A 82 4.97 22.65 11.16
C VAL A 82 4.72 23.98 10.44
N ARG A 83 3.78 24.06 9.49
CA ARG A 83 3.46 25.31 8.78
C ARG A 83 3.12 26.42 9.76
N ASN A 84 2.29 26.12 10.75
CA ASN A 84 1.83 27.07 11.75
C ASN A 84 2.94 27.60 12.67
N THR A 85 4.10 26.93 12.74
CA THR A 85 5.26 27.43 13.50
C THR A 85 6.14 28.43 12.73
N LEU A 86 5.93 28.57 11.42
CA LEU A 86 6.75 29.40 10.56
C LEU A 86 6.28 30.86 10.57
N ALA A 87 7.19 31.79 10.29
CA ALA A 87 6.86 33.22 10.21
C ALA A 87 5.90 33.56 9.05
N ASP A 88 5.99 32.81 7.95
CA ASP A 88 5.08 32.88 6.80
C ASP A 88 4.65 31.45 6.42
N PRO A 89 3.51 30.95 6.98
CA PRO A 89 3.04 29.58 6.78
C PRO A 89 2.80 29.21 5.31
N GLU A 90 2.30 30.15 4.50
CA GLU A 90 1.97 29.95 3.09
C GLU A 90 3.23 29.81 2.21
N SER A 91 4.39 30.26 2.70
CA SER A 91 5.67 30.10 2.02
C SER A 91 6.38 28.79 2.32
N ALA A 92 5.77 27.89 3.10
CA ALA A 92 6.40 26.65 3.52
C ALA A 92 6.80 25.76 2.34
N LEU A 93 8.10 25.48 2.24
CA LEU A 93 8.67 24.53 1.30
C LEU A 93 9.22 23.34 2.07
N PHE A 94 8.60 22.18 1.88
CA PHE A 94 9.02 20.94 2.52
C PHE A 94 9.88 20.09 1.59
N LYS A 95 10.83 19.35 2.16
CA LYS A 95 11.67 18.37 1.46
C LYS A 95 11.92 17.14 2.32
N ASN A 96 12.10 16.00 1.64
CA ASN A 96 12.45 14.71 2.27
C ASN A 96 11.52 14.36 3.44
N VAL A 97 10.21 14.54 3.27
CA VAL A 97 9.23 14.28 4.32
C VAL A 97 8.84 12.81 4.31
N TRP A 98 8.93 12.17 5.48
CA TRP A 98 8.57 10.78 5.68
C TRP A 98 7.69 10.62 6.92
N ALA A 99 6.72 9.72 6.82
CA ALA A 99 6.05 9.16 7.97
C ALA A 99 6.96 8.11 8.61
N VAL A 100 7.21 8.23 9.91
CA VAL A 100 8.12 7.37 10.65
C VAL A 100 7.40 6.82 11.87
N ARG A 101 7.39 5.50 12.05
CA ARG A 101 6.95 4.90 13.31
C ARG A 101 8.12 4.94 14.29
N GLY A 102 7.94 5.67 15.38
CA GLY A 102 8.95 5.83 16.42
C GLY A 102 8.34 5.73 17.81
N GLN A 103 9.20 5.64 18.82
CA GLN A 103 8.81 5.61 20.21
C GLN A 103 9.75 6.52 21.01
N ILE A 104 9.19 7.36 21.87
CA ILE A 104 9.95 8.23 22.77
C ILE A 104 9.75 7.73 24.20
N ALA A 105 10.82 7.31 24.85
CA ALA A 105 10.79 6.72 26.20
C ALA A 105 9.72 5.62 26.32
N ASP A 106 8.93 5.63 27.40
CA ASP A 106 7.90 4.63 27.69
C ASP A 106 6.54 4.93 27.04
N ALA A 107 6.44 5.98 26.20
CA ALA A 107 5.21 6.29 25.48
C ALA A 107 4.91 5.20 24.43
N PRO A 108 3.65 4.97 24.06
CA PRO A 108 3.32 4.04 22.98
C PRO A 108 3.96 4.49 21.64
N PRO A 109 4.32 3.55 20.74
CA PRO A 109 4.81 3.89 19.42
C PRO A 109 3.78 4.73 18.65
N THR A 110 4.22 5.88 18.14
CA THR A 110 3.38 6.82 17.41
C THR A 110 3.98 7.14 16.04
N THR A 111 3.19 7.80 15.21
CA THR A 111 3.60 8.31 13.90
C THR A 111 4.18 9.70 14.04
N PHE A 112 5.37 9.90 13.45
CA PHE A 112 6.04 11.18 13.36
C PHE A 112 6.20 11.57 11.89
N ALA A 113 6.10 12.87 11.61
CA ALA A 113 6.56 13.45 10.37
C ALA A 113 7.99 13.99 10.55
N CYS A 114 8.92 13.46 9.77
CA CYS A 114 10.33 13.89 9.77
C CYS A 114 10.69 14.44 8.39
N GLY A 115 11.38 15.57 8.33
CA GLY A 115 11.82 16.15 7.07
C GLY A 115 12.62 17.43 7.25
N THR A 116 12.71 18.23 6.19
CA THR A 116 13.24 19.60 6.27
C THR A 116 12.22 20.60 5.72
N VAL A 117 12.18 21.78 6.33
CA VAL A 117 11.28 22.87 5.94
C VAL A 117 12.07 24.16 5.75
N ASN A 118 11.64 24.98 4.79
CA ASN A 118 12.13 26.33 4.58
C ASN A 118 10.94 27.27 4.43
N ALA A 119 11.05 28.50 4.90
CA ALA A 119 10.01 29.52 4.80
C ALA A 119 10.64 30.91 4.72
N LYS A 120 9.84 31.88 4.30
CA LYS A 120 10.20 33.29 4.37
C LYS A 120 10.21 33.76 5.83
N ASN A 121 11.15 34.64 6.15
CA ASN A 121 11.15 35.40 7.39
C ASN A 121 10.32 36.69 7.26
N GLY A 122 10.25 37.49 8.33
CA GLY A 122 9.55 38.78 8.32
C GLY A 122 10.10 39.83 7.35
N PHE A 123 11.25 39.59 6.72
CA PHE A 123 11.83 40.43 5.66
C PHE A 123 11.52 39.91 4.24
N GLY A 124 10.76 38.82 4.12
CA GLY A 124 10.31 38.23 2.85
C GLY A 124 11.32 37.28 2.18
N GLY A 125 12.47 37.03 2.80
CA GLY A 125 13.52 36.14 2.27
C GLY A 125 13.49 34.75 2.91
N TYR A 126 13.83 33.71 2.13
CA TYR A 126 13.99 32.35 2.64
C TYR A 126 15.25 32.21 3.50
N VAL A 127 15.13 31.52 4.64
CA VAL A 127 16.22 31.38 5.62
C VAL A 127 17.04 30.09 5.46
N GLY A 128 16.59 29.18 4.61
CA GLY A 128 17.25 27.89 4.38
C GLY A 128 16.46 26.72 4.94
N TYR A 129 16.77 25.51 4.47
CA TYR A 129 16.10 24.29 4.93
C TYR A 129 16.62 23.90 6.32
N MET A 130 15.69 23.74 7.26
CA MET A 130 15.93 23.31 8.62
C MET A 130 15.22 21.98 8.87
N PRO A 131 15.86 21.00 9.54
CA PRO A 131 15.19 19.75 9.88
C PRO A 131 14.11 19.95 10.94
N PHE A 132 13.08 19.11 10.92
CA PHE A 132 12.03 19.10 11.93
C PHE A 132 11.64 17.67 12.31
N VAL A 133 11.05 17.54 13.50
CA VAL A 133 10.27 16.38 13.94
C VAL A 133 8.90 16.88 14.36
N ALA A 134 7.82 16.30 13.83
CA ALA A 134 6.48 16.69 14.20
C ALA A 134 5.60 15.49 14.57
N VAL A 135 4.73 15.65 15.56
CA VAL A 135 3.73 14.68 16.00
C VAL A 135 2.51 15.41 16.52
N GLY A 136 1.35 15.21 15.89
CA GLY A 136 0.15 15.99 16.18
C GLY A 136 0.47 17.49 16.11
N SER A 137 0.18 18.23 17.19
CA SER A 137 0.46 19.67 17.31
C SER A 137 1.87 20.02 17.80
N THR A 138 2.71 19.02 18.10
CA THR A 138 4.05 19.24 18.63
C THR A 138 5.06 19.24 17.50
N VAL A 139 5.88 20.30 17.44
CA VAL A 139 6.96 20.45 16.45
C VAL A 139 8.25 20.72 17.19
N LEU A 140 9.30 19.99 16.82
CA LEU A 140 10.65 20.16 17.32
C LEU A 140 11.59 20.51 16.16
N THR A 141 12.47 21.46 16.42
CA THR A 141 13.48 22.00 15.50
C THR A 141 14.84 22.08 16.23
N PRO A 142 15.97 22.29 15.55
CA PRO A 142 17.27 22.49 16.19
C PRO A 142 17.35 23.61 17.26
N GLN A 143 16.33 24.45 17.37
CA GLN A 143 16.25 25.48 18.41
C GLN A 143 15.77 24.90 19.75
N ASP A 144 15.14 23.72 19.73
CA ASP A 144 14.65 23.00 20.89
C ASP A 144 15.75 22.12 21.47
N GLY A 145 16.10 22.30 22.75
CA GLY A 145 17.23 21.60 23.37
C GLY A 145 17.12 20.06 23.47
N ILE A 146 15.97 19.49 23.11
CA ILE A 146 15.75 18.04 23.05
C ILE A 146 15.82 17.47 21.62
N PHE A 147 15.94 18.34 20.61
CA PHE A 147 15.80 17.98 19.21
C PHE A 147 16.77 16.91 18.76
N GLU A 148 18.06 17.04 19.04
CA GLU A 148 19.08 16.11 18.55
C GLU A 148 18.84 14.68 19.03
N ARG A 149 18.37 14.53 20.28
CA ARG A 149 18.02 13.23 20.86
C ARG A 149 16.82 12.64 20.16
N VAL A 150 15.73 13.40 20.06
CA VAL A 150 14.47 12.94 19.47
C VAL A 150 14.64 12.66 17.98
N PHE A 151 15.30 13.56 17.24
CA PHE A 151 15.57 13.42 15.82
C PHE A 151 16.37 12.15 15.52
N ARG A 152 17.42 11.85 16.30
CA ARG A 152 18.17 10.60 16.15
C ARG A 152 17.29 9.38 16.41
N GLN A 153 16.67 9.34 17.58
CA GLN A 153 15.87 8.20 18.03
C GLN A 153 14.67 7.90 17.11
N VAL A 154 14.02 8.95 16.61
CA VAL A 154 12.78 8.81 15.82
C VAL A 154 13.09 8.85 14.32
N CYS A 155 13.76 9.89 13.83
CA CYS A 155 13.88 10.11 12.38
C CYS A 155 15.02 9.35 11.71
N LEU A 156 16.08 9.00 12.47
CA LEU A 156 17.20 8.22 11.96
C LEU A 156 17.03 6.73 12.29
N ASP A 157 16.73 6.41 13.54
CA ASP A 157 16.67 5.03 14.03
C ASP A 157 15.26 4.42 13.93
N GLY A 158 14.21 5.25 13.80
CA GLY A 158 12.84 4.79 13.67
C GLY A 158 12.52 4.17 12.31
N LYS A 159 11.43 3.40 12.26
CA LYS A 159 11.00 2.70 11.04
C LYS A 159 10.35 3.68 10.07
N LYS A 160 11.06 4.05 9.00
CA LYS A 160 10.48 4.81 7.88
C LYS A 160 9.39 3.98 7.22
N LEU A 161 8.22 4.58 7.04
CA LEU A 161 7.06 3.94 6.44
C LEU A 161 6.97 4.31 4.96
N PHE A 162 6.64 5.57 4.67
CA PHE A 162 6.46 6.08 3.31
C PHE A 162 6.73 7.58 3.25
N PRO A 163 7.06 8.12 2.06
CA PRO A 163 7.15 9.56 1.85
C PRO A 163 5.75 10.19 1.99
N VAL A 164 5.69 11.40 2.53
CA VAL A 164 4.43 12.16 2.66
C VAL A 164 4.41 13.26 1.62
N GLU A 165 3.32 13.35 0.86
CA GLU A 165 3.14 14.43 -0.12
C GLU A 165 2.77 15.72 0.62
N VAL A 166 3.44 16.82 0.29
CA VAL A 166 3.40 18.09 1.04
C VAL A 166 2.43 19.08 0.43
#